data_AF-A0A957NJD8-F1
#
_entry.id   AF-A0A957NJD8-F1
#
_cell.length_a   1.000
_cell.length_b   1.000
_cell.length_c   1.000
_cell.angle_alpha   90.00
_cell.angle_beta   90.00
_cell.angle_gamma   90.00
#
_symmetry.space_group_name_H-M   'P 1'
#
loop_
_entity.id
_entity.type
_entity.pdbx_description
1 polymer ?
#
loop_
_entity_poly.entity_id
_entity_poly.type
_entity_poly.pdbx_seq_one_letter_code
_entity_poly.pdbx_strand_id
1 'polypeptide(L)' 'MYILVGLLLLLGFTTKLAQAHAAVIRAEPIDGEALTTPPRELRLWFSEPILPQFSQVQLVDADDNVVANVQMQTQLA' A
#
# COMPACT_ATOMS: atom_id res chain seq x y z
N MET A 1 -17.11 -40.20 1.59
CA MET A 1 -15.92 -39.84 0.81
C MET A 1 -16.20 -38.69 -0.16
N TYR A 2 -17.12 -38.85 -1.12
CA TYR A 2 -17.41 -37.83 -2.14
C TYR A 2 -17.90 -36.47 -1.60
N ILE A 3 -18.69 -36.47 -0.53
CA ILE A 3 -19.16 -35.22 0.11
C ILE A 3 -17.99 -34.40 0.66
N LEU A 4 -17.00 -35.07 1.28
CA LEU A 4 -15.81 -34.40 1.80
C LEU A 4 -14.94 -33.83 0.69
N VAL A 5 -14.82 -34.57 -0.43
CA VAL A 5 -14.09 -34.09 -1.62
C VAL A 5 -14.79 -32.89 -2.26
N GLY A 6 -16.12 -32.94 -2.39
CA GLY A 6 -16.91 -31.83 -2.92
C GLY A 6 -16.84 -30.59 -2.03
N LEU A 7 -16.88 -30.76 -0.71
CA LEU A 7 -16.75 -29.67 0.25
C LEU A 7 -15.35 -29.05 0.19
N LEU A 8 -14.28 -29.87 0.12
CA LEU A 8 -12.91 -29.40 0.04
C LEU A 8 -12.64 -28.59 -1.25
N LEU A 9 -13.19 -29.05 -2.38
CA LEU A 9 -13.10 -28.32 -3.65
C LEU A 9 -13.83 -26.97 -3.56
N LEU A 10 -15.03 -26.94 -3.00
CA LEU A 10 -15.80 -25.71 -2.82
C LEU A 10 -15.04 -24.67 -1.97
N LEU A 11 -14.37 -25.11 -0.90
CA LEU A 11 -13.53 -24.26 -0.05
C LEU A 11 -12.34 -23.68 -0.83
N GLY A 12 -11.67 -24.48 -1.65
CA GLY A 12 -10.50 -24.03 -2.44
C GLY A 12 -10.80 -22.90 -3.42
N PHE A 13 -11.95 -22.92 -4.09
CA PHE A 13 -12.34 -21.93 -5.10
C PHE A 13 -12.74 -20.56 -4.53
N THR A 14 -12.96 -20.44 -3.21
CA THR A 14 -13.40 -19.18 -2.59
C THR A 14 -12.26 -18.36 -2.01
N THR A 15 -11.04 -18.91 -1.98
CA THR A 15 -9.88 -18.21 -1.44
C THR A 15 -9.29 -17.26 -2.49
N LYS A 16 -9.26 -15.96 -2.18
CA LYS A 16 -8.42 -15.02 -2.92
C LYS A 16 -6.97 -15.29 -2.54
N LEU A 17 -6.05 -15.25 -3.49
CA LEU A 17 -4.61 -15.26 -3.17
C LEU A 17 -4.33 -14.05 -2.28
N ALA A 18 -3.98 -14.29 -1.02
CA ALA A 18 -3.43 -13.25 -0.15
C ALA A 18 -1.99 -12.99 -0.60
N GLN A 19 -1.65 -11.74 -0.94
CA GLN A 19 -0.25 -11.38 -1.10
C GLN A 19 0.29 -11.16 0.31
N ALA A 20 1.36 -11.86 0.69
CA ALA A 20 1.88 -11.77 2.05
C ALA A 20 2.39 -10.36 2.42
N HIS A 21 2.55 -9.46 1.45
CA HIS A 21 3.05 -8.11 1.65
C HIS A 21 2.27 -7.12 0.77
N ALA A 22 1.85 -6.00 1.35
CA ALA A 22 1.35 -4.85 0.60
C ALA A 22 2.51 -4.19 -0.16
N ALA A 23 2.38 -4.04 -1.48
CA ALA A 23 3.37 -3.38 -2.32
C ALA A 23 2.82 -2.05 -2.83
N VAL A 24 3.67 -1.03 -3.00
CA VAL A 24 3.29 0.20 -3.70
C VAL A 24 3.16 -0.12 -5.18
N ILE A 25 1.95 0.04 -5.73
CA ILE A 25 1.63 -0.23 -7.14
C ILE A 25 1.54 1.05 -7.98
N ARG A 26 1.43 2.22 -7.32
CA ARG A 26 1.44 3.54 -7.95
C ARG A 26 1.90 4.59 -6.95
N ALA A 27 2.57 5.62 -7.44
CA ALA A 27 2.90 6.82 -6.70
C ALA A 27 2.53 8.06 -7.51
N GLU A 28 2.17 9.14 -6.82
CA GLU A 28 2.08 10.49 -7.36
C GLU A 28 2.72 11.45 -6.33
N PRO A 29 3.75 12.23 -6.69
CA PRO A 29 4.50 12.23 -7.96
C PRO A 29 5.08 10.86 -8.33
N ILE A 30 5.37 10.62 -9.62
CA ILE A 30 6.01 9.36 -10.03
C ILE A 30 7.46 9.33 -9.56
N ASP A 31 8.02 8.13 -9.41
CA ASP A 31 9.42 7.98 -9.02
C ASP A 31 10.35 8.69 -10.03
N GLY A 32 11.30 9.48 -9.51
CA GLY A 32 12.22 10.30 -10.30
C GLY A 32 11.60 11.52 -10.99
N GLU A 33 10.34 11.88 -10.72
CA GLU A 33 9.71 13.06 -11.33
C GLU A 33 10.37 14.36 -10.85
N ALA A 34 10.87 15.16 -11.78
CA ALA A 34 11.39 16.50 -11.49
C ALA A 34 10.25 17.52 -11.49
N LEU A 35 9.91 18.03 -10.29
CA LEU A 35 8.86 19.02 -10.13
C LEU A 35 9.41 20.44 -10.17
N THR A 36 8.70 21.34 -10.87
CA THR A 36 9.03 22.78 -10.88
C THR A 36 8.45 23.54 -9.69
N THR A 37 7.49 22.94 -8.97
CA THR A 37 6.87 23.50 -7.77
C THR A 37 6.70 22.40 -6.70
N PRO A 38 6.92 22.70 -5.41
CA PRO A 38 6.70 21.74 -4.34
C PRO A 38 5.24 21.24 -4.28
N PRO A 39 5.00 19.92 -4.18
CA PRO A 39 3.66 19.38 -4.05
C PRO A 39 3.14 19.57 -2.62
N ARG A 40 1.81 19.64 -2.48
CA ARG A 40 1.15 19.72 -1.15
C ARG A 40 0.89 18.34 -0.52
N GLU A 41 0.96 17.29 -1.32
CA GLU A 41 0.67 15.91 -0.92
C GLU A 41 1.49 14.94 -1.76
N LEU A 42 1.76 13.75 -1.19
CA LEU A 42 2.22 12.58 -1.92
C LEU A 42 1.18 11.48 -1.77
N ARG A 43 0.83 10.80 -2.85
CA ARG A 43 -0.10 9.67 -2.83
C ARG A 43 0.62 8.38 -3.19
N LEU A 44 0.41 7.36 -2.37
CA LEU A 44 0.91 6.00 -2.58
C LEU A 44 -0.31 5.06 -2.60
N TRP A 45 -0.43 4.27 -3.66
CA TRP A 45 -1.43 3.22 -3.75
C TRP A 45 -0.77 1.89 -3.48
N PHE A 46 -1.36 1.12 -2.58
CA PHE A 46 -0.90 -0.20 -2.21
C PHE A 46 -1.74 -1.28 -2.90
N SER A 47 -1.13 -2.44 -3.15
CA SER A 47 -1.82 -3.62 -3.71
C SER A 47 -2.91 -4.17 -2.77
N GLU A 48 -2.79 -3.87 -1.47
CA GLU A 48 -3.72 -4.29 -0.42
C GLU A 48 -3.93 -3.16 0.59
N PRO A 49 -5.05 -3.15 1.35
CA PRO A 49 -5.25 -2.20 2.43
C PRO A 49 -4.14 -2.29 3.49
N ILE A 50 -3.62 -1.14 3.91
CA ILE A 50 -2.68 -1.04 5.03
C ILE A 50 -3.41 -0.65 6.32
N LEU A 51 -2.85 -1.02 7.48
CA LEU A 51 -3.35 -0.58 8.78
C LEU A 51 -2.62 0.70 9.20
N PRO A 52 -3.27 1.88 9.20
CA PRO A 52 -2.59 3.15 9.41
C PRO A 52 -1.90 3.24 10.78
N GLN A 53 -2.50 2.66 11.82
CA GLN A 53 -1.95 2.68 13.18
C GLN A 53 -0.66 1.85 13.34
N PHE A 54 -0.35 1.00 12.36
CA PHE A 54 0.86 0.16 12.35
C PHE A 54 1.77 0.47 11.15
N SER A 55 1.51 1.56 10.44
CA SER A 55 2.26 1.98 9.25
C SER A 55 2.89 3.35 9.48
N GLN A 56 4.07 3.60 8.89
CA GLN A 56 4.73 4.89 8.95
C GLN A 56 5.27 5.28 7.57
N VAL A 57 5.18 6.57 7.25
CA VAL A 57 5.84 7.19 6.11
C VAL A 57 6.70 8.34 6.63
N GLN A 58 7.93 8.44 6.15
CA GLN A 58 8.84 9.55 6.44
C GLN A 58 9.27 10.16 5.12
N LEU A 59 9.23 11.49 5.02
CA LEU A 59 9.85 12.21 3.92
C LEU A 59 11.24 12.64 4.36
N VAL A 60 12.25 12.29 3.56
CA VAL A 60 13.64 12.67 3.80
C VAL A 60 14.15 13.56 2.66
N ASP A 61 15.08 14.46 2.98
CA ASP A 61 15.80 15.24 1.98
C ASP A 61 17.02 14.47 1.43
N ALA A 62 17.81 15.15 0.59
CA ALA A 62 18.99 14.55 -0.04
C ALA A 62 20.13 14.21 0.94
N ASP A 63 20.09 14.76 2.16
CA ASP A 63 21.06 14.56 3.22
C ASP A 63 20.53 13.59 4.30
N ASP A 64 19.47 12.83 3.98
CA ASP A 64 18.75 11.90 4.89
C ASP A 64 18.09 12.57 6.11
N ASN A 65 17.90 13.89 6.10
CA ASN A 65 17.18 14.56 7.18
C ASN A 65 15.67 14.40 7.00
N VAL A 66 14.97 14.08 8.10
CA VAL A 66 13.51 14.00 8.11
C VAL A 66 12.90 15.39 7.94
N VAL A 67 12.07 15.55 6.91
CA VAL A 67 11.28 16.76 6.69
C VAL A 67 10.12 16.79 7.70
N ALA A 68 10.11 17.82 8.54
CA ALA A 68 9.10 17.97 9.59
C ALA A 68 7.69 18.26 9.03
N ASN A 69 6.68 18.08 9.89
CA ASN A 69 5.28 18.44 9.64
C ASN A 69 4.59 17.68 8.49
N VAL A 70 5.14 16.55 8.08
CA VAL A 70 4.48 15.61 7.15
C VAL A 70 3.57 14.67 7.95
N GLN A 71 2.32 14.52 7.52
CA GLN A 71 1.33 13.67 8.17
C GLN A 71 0.82 12.63 7.18
N MET A 72 0.86 11.35 7.56
CA MET A 72 0.24 10.28 6.78
C MET A 72 -1.27 10.31 6.99
N GLN A 73 -2.02 10.34 5.88
CA GLN A 73 -3.47 10.17 5.90
C GLN A 73 -3.82 9.00 4.99
N THR A 74 -4.72 8.14 5.46
CA THR A 74 -5.24 7.04 4.65
C THR A 74 -6.65 7.34 4.21
N GLN A 75 -6.88 7.25 2.90
CA GLN A 75 -8.20 7.37 2.31
C GLN A 75 -8.73 5.97 2.02
N LEU A 76 -9.84 5.60 2.65
CA LEU A 76 -10.61 4.43 2.26
C LEU A 76 -11.34 4.76 0.95
N ALA A 77 -11.11 3.96 -0.08
CA ALA A 77 -11.82 4.07 -1.36
C ALA A 77 -13.27 3.59 -1.24
#